data_AF-A0A8F5BPH6-F1
#
_entry.id   AF-A0A8F5BPH6-F1
#
_cell.length_a   1.000
_cell.length_b   1.000
_cell.length_c   1.000
_cell.angle_alpha   90.00
_cell.angle_beta   90.00
_cell.angle_gamma   90.00
#
_symmetry.space_group_name_H-M   'P 1'
#
loop_
_entity.id
_entity.type
_entity.pdbx_description
1 polymer ?
#
loop_
_entity_poly.entity_id
_entity_poly.type
_entity_poly.pdbx_seq_one_letter_code
_entity_poly.pdbx_strand_id
1 'polypeptide(L)'
;MVLHYIMKALNESKIIERFGYSTFDKGKEYYNENRVLSAFINGDLLEGVVVGTNVYRTSVLLSDLSNKCSCPLGGDCKHVVALLLFYLKNSDEVIDIPKLKDKLREKSKEELIDIIIKALGGEEILPLIEQKEKNIKIRSILRIFERGEVDERTVENISNIIRNFKNNISKEDLLMLLEKRVWTTILLIQNKLYELFVFY
;
A
#
# COMPACT_ATOMS: atom_id res chain seq x y z
N MET A 1 -11.88 -23.15 6.75
CA MET A 1 -13.28 -23.15 6.27
C MET A 1 -14.00 -21.81 6.44
N VAL A 2 -13.76 -21.03 7.52
CA VAL A 2 -14.48 -19.76 7.79
C VAL A 2 -14.05 -18.60 6.87
N LEU A 3 -12.74 -18.41 6.63
CA LEU A 3 -12.23 -17.35 5.73
C LEU A 3 -12.72 -17.48 4.28
N HIS A 4 -12.92 -18.71 3.79
CA HIS A 4 -13.44 -18.97 2.43
C HIS A 4 -14.94 -18.65 2.29
N TYR A 5 -15.69 -18.57 3.40
CA TYR A 5 -17.13 -18.26 3.40
C TYR A 5 -17.39 -16.74 3.44
N ILE A 6 -16.53 -15.96 4.09
CA ILE A 6 -16.64 -14.48 4.15
C ILE A 6 -16.30 -13.84 2.79
N MET A 7 -15.39 -14.45 2.02
CA MET A 7 -15.05 -14.00 0.65
C MET A 7 -16.22 -14.09 -0.35
N LYS A 8 -17.34 -14.78 -0.02
CA LYS A 8 -18.44 -15.04 -0.97
C LYS A 8 -19.54 -13.98 -1.01
N ALA A 9 -19.47 -12.94 -0.18
CA ALA A 9 -20.59 -11.99 -0.03
C ALA A 9 -20.32 -10.57 -0.51
N LEU A 10 -19.08 -10.09 -0.55
CA LEU A 10 -18.77 -8.71 -0.95
C LEU A 10 -18.58 -8.60 -2.47
N ASN A 11 -19.20 -7.60 -3.09
CA ASN A 11 -19.01 -7.25 -4.51
C ASN A 11 -19.31 -5.75 -4.71
N GLU A 12 -19.01 -5.21 -5.90
CA GLU A 12 -19.25 -3.80 -6.20
C GLU A 12 -20.72 -3.39 -5.99
N SER A 13 -21.68 -4.25 -6.34
CA SER A 13 -23.11 -3.95 -6.17
C SER A 13 -23.48 -3.72 -4.70
N LYS A 14 -22.98 -4.54 -3.76
CA LYS A 14 -23.21 -4.34 -2.32
C LYS A 14 -22.53 -3.08 -1.79
N ILE A 15 -21.36 -2.73 -2.32
CA ILE A 15 -20.69 -1.47 -1.96
C ILE A 15 -21.52 -0.28 -2.47
N ILE A 16 -22.05 -0.35 -3.70
CA ILE A 16 -22.93 0.69 -4.25
C ILE A 16 -24.22 0.81 -3.42
N GLU A 17 -24.82 -0.31 -3.02
CA GLU A 17 -26.02 -0.35 -2.18
C GLU A 17 -25.79 0.33 -0.82
N ARG A 18 -24.66 0.07 -0.16
CA ARG A 18 -24.35 0.61 1.17
C ARG A 18 -23.89 2.06 1.18
N PHE A 19 -23.09 2.48 0.19
CA PHE A 19 -22.41 3.79 0.19
C PHE A 19 -23.00 4.78 -0.82
N GLY A 20 -23.85 4.31 -1.74
CA GLY A 20 -24.39 5.09 -2.85
C GLY A 20 -23.40 5.25 -4.00
N TYR A 21 -23.92 5.42 -5.21
CA TYR A 21 -23.10 5.50 -6.43
C TYR A 21 -22.08 6.65 -6.39
N SER A 22 -22.45 7.83 -5.88
CA SER A 22 -21.54 8.98 -5.82
C SER A 22 -20.31 8.74 -4.94
N THR A 23 -20.48 8.09 -3.78
CA THR A 23 -19.37 7.74 -2.89
C THR A 23 -18.56 6.60 -3.48
N PHE A 24 -19.24 5.63 -4.09
CA PHE A 24 -18.61 4.51 -4.78
C PHE A 24 -17.67 4.99 -5.87
N ASP A 25 -18.13 5.88 -6.75
CA ASP A 25 -17.38 6.39 -7.89
C ASP A 25 -16.10 7.11 -7.46
N LYS A 26 -16.20 8.00 -6.46
CA LYS A 26 -15.02 8.65 -5.84
C LYS A 26 -14.06 7.67 -5.17
N GLY A 27 -14.59 6.62 -4.53
CA GLY A 27 -13.76 5.58 -3.94
C GLY A 27 -13.06 4.72 -4.99
N LYS A 28 -13.72 4.49 -6.13
CA LYS A 28 -13.16 3.80 -7.29
C LYS A 28 -12.05 4.62 -7.94
N GLU A 29 -12.20 5.94 -8.05
CA GLU A 29 -11.10 6.84 -8.40
C GLU A 29 -9.93 6.64 -7.43
N TYR A 30 -10.15 6.80 -6.11
CA TYR A 30 -9.08 6.65 -5.12
C TYR A 30 -8.36 5.29 -5.19
N TYR A 31 -9.10 4.20 -5.43
CA TYR A 31 -8.54 2.88 -5.67
C TYR A 31 -7.71 2.83 -6.96
N ASN A 32 -8.26 3.28 -8.10
CA ASN A 32 -7.58 3.27 -9.41
C ASN A 32 -6.30 4.13 -9.41
N GLU A 33 -6.30 5.16 -8.57
CA GLU A 33 -5.18 6.03 -8.33
C GLU A 33 -4.14 5.47 -7.35
N ASN A 34 -4.29 4.21 -6.91
CA ASN A 34 -3.41 3.51 -5.96
C ASN A 34 -3.25 4.24 -4.62
N ARG A 35 -4.30 4.91 -4.12
CA ARG A 35 -4.22 5.67 -2.87
C ARG A 35 -4.28 4.81 -1.61
N VAL A 36 -4.51 3.51 -1.73
CA VAL A 36 -4.45 2.56 -0.60
C VAL A 36 -2.99 2.13 -0.43
N LEU A 37 -2.35 2.61 0.64
CA LEU A 37 -0.93 2.34 0.92
C LEU A 37 -0.71 0.96 1.54
N SER A 38 -1.66 0.53 2.37
CA SER A 38 -1.61 -0.76 3.03
C SER A 38 -3.01 -1.21 3.40
N ALA A 39 -3.18 -2.53 3.40
CA ALA A 39 -4.40 -3.19 3.84
C ALA A 39 -4.04 -4.47 4.59
N PHE A 40 -4.71 -4.71 5.71
CA PHE A 40 -4.55 -5.90 6.52
C PHE A 40 -5.90 -6.36 7.04
N ILE A 41 -6.06 -7.67 7.18
CA ILE A 41 -7.29 -8.30 7.62
C ILE A 41 -7.03 -9.16 8.86
N ASN A 42 -7.86 -8.98 9.87
CA ASN A 42 -7.85 -9.77 11.09
C ASN A 42 -9.24 -10.36 11.34
N GLY A 43 -9.45 -11.58 10.89
CA GLY A 43 -10.78 -12.20 10.91
C GLY A 43 -11.73 -11.47 9.96
N ASP A 44 -12.70 -10.75 10.52
CA ASP A 44 -13.71 -9.96 9.78
C ASP A 44 -13.35 -8.47 9.64
N LEU A 45 -12.34 -8.00 10.38
CA LEU A 45 -11.94 -6.61 10.39
C LEU A 45 -10.89 -6.36 9.30
N LEU A 46 -11.26 -5.60 8.29
CA LEU A 46 -10.35 -5.05 7.28
C LEU A 46 -9.92 -3.66 7.72
N GLU A 47 -8.62 -3.43 7.77
CA GLU A 47 -8.01 -2.14 8.10
C GLU A 47 -7.03 -1.72 7.01
N GLY A 48 -6.83 -0.43 6.88
CA GLY A 48 -5.88 0.09 5.90
C GLY A 48 -5.58 1.56 6.05
N VAL A 49 -4.59 1.98 5.29
CA VAL A 49 -4.14 3.37 5.21
C VAL A 49 -4.43 3.89 3.81
N VAL A 50 -5.20 4.98 3.73
CA VAL A 50 -5.63 5.56 2.46
C VAL A 50 -5.25 7.03 2.39
N VAL A 51 -4.60 7.43 1.29
CA VAL A 51 -4.20 8.82 1.03
C VAL A 51 -5.39 9.59 0.49
N GLY A 52 -5.72 10.70 1.15
CA GLY A 52 -6.59 11.75 0.63
C GLY A 52 -5.83 13.08 0.67
N THR A 53 -6.46 14.11 1.20
CA THR A 53 -5.76 15.38 1.53
C THR A 53 -4.69 15.15 2.60
N ASN A 54 -4.93 14.19 3.50
CA ASN A 54 -3.97 13.68 4.48
C ASN A 54 -3.96 12.15 4.41
N VAL A 55 -3.13 11.52 5.24
CA VAL A 55 -3.13 10.07 5.42
C VAL A 55 -4.22 9.69 6.41
N TYR A 56 -5.14 8.82 6.00
CA TYR A 56 -6.27 8.39 6.84
C TYR A 56 -6.22 6.90 7.17
N ARG A 57 -6.45 6.58 8.44
CA ARG A 57 -6.66 5.20 8.90
C ARG A 57 -8.12 4.85 8.70
N THR A 58 -8.36 3.70 8.08
CA THR A 58 -9.69 3.26 7.70
C THR A 58 -9.89 1.83 8.15
N SER A 59 -11.05 1.52 8.71
CA SER A 59 -11.43 0.18 9.11
C SER A 59 -12.87 -0.14 8.73
N VAL A 60 -13.15 -1.39 8.40
CA VAL A 60 -14.47 -1.89 8.02
C VAL A 60 -14.63 -3.34 8.46
N LEU A 61 -15.73 -3.66 9.13
CA LEU A 61 -16.15 -5.04 9.36
C LEU A 61 -16.82 -5.56 8.08
N LEU A 62 -16.33 -6.67 7.54
CA LEU A 62 -16.83 -7.20 6.27
C LEU A 62 -18.22 -7.84 6.39
N SER A 63 -18.61 -8.25 7.59
CA SER A 63 -19.91 -8.86 7.87
C SER A 63 -21.09 -7.91 7.66
N ASP A 64 -20.96 -6.64 8.08
CA ASP A 64 -22.04 -5.65 8.07
C ASP A 64 -21.66 -4.31 7.43
N LEU A 65 -20.41 -4.17 6.97
CA LEU A 65 -19.84 -2.94 6.41
C LEU A 65 -19.86 -1.74 7.38
N SER A 66 -20.00 -1.99 8.68
CA SER A 66 -19.75 -0.97 9.70
C SER A 66 -18.29 -0.54 9.63
N ASN A 67 -18.06 0.76 9.64
CA ASN A 67 -16.74 1.29 9.29
C ASN A 67 -16.42 2.57 10.06
N LYS A 68 -15.12 2.86 10.12
CA LYS A 68 -14.58 4.10 10.62
C LYS A 68 -13.48 4.59 9.70
N CYS A 69 -13.36 5.89 9.57
CA CYS A 69 -12.26 6.53 8.89
C CYS A 69 -11.82 7.74 9.70
N SER A 70 -10.51 7.93 9.87
CA SER A 70 -9.96 9.09 10.56
C SER A 70 -10.07 10.41 9.77
N CYS A 71 -10.76 10.40 8.63
CA CYS A 71 -11.07 11.62 7.88
C CYS A 71 -12.19 12.41 8.55
N PRO A 72 -12.41 13.69 8.18
CA PRO A 72 -13.43 14.53 8.80
C PRO A 72 -14.87 13.98 8.73
N LEU A 73 -15.16 13.06 7.81
CA LEU A 73 -16.47 12.38 7.73
C LEU A 73 -16.64 11.24 8.75
N GLY A 74 -15.57 10.73 9.36
CA GLY A 74 -15.63 9.68 10.39
C GLY A 74 -15.92 8.26 9.89
N GLY A 75 -16.48 8.11 8.68
CA GLY A 75 -16.89 6.85 8.06
C GLY A 75 -17.60 7.13 6.74
N ASP A 76 -18.17 6.09 6.11
CA ASP A 76 -19.03 6.17 4.91
C ASP A 76 -18.48 7.09 3.80
N CYS A 77 -17.16 7.02 3.62
CA CYS A 77 -16.44 7.91 2.72
C CYS A 77 -15.73 7.13 1.62
N LYS A 78 -15.28 7.86 0.61
CA LYS A 78 -14.48 7.32 -0.51
C LYS A 78 -13.24 6.52 -0.07
N HIS A 79 -12.65 6.80 1.11
CA HIS A 79 -11.51 6.02 1.61
C HIS A 79 -11.93 4.60 2.02
N VAL A 80 -13.10 4.45 2.64
CA VAL A 80 -13.67 3.14 3.01
C VAL A 80 -13.98 2.34 1.75
N VAL A 81 -14.61 2.97 0.77
CA VAL A 81 -14.87 2.34 -0.53
C VAL A 81 -13.57 1.93 -1.21
N ALA A 82 -12.54 2.81 -1.23
CA ALA A 82 -11.26 2.50 -1.84
C ALA A 82 -10.59 1.28 -1.18
N LEU A 83 -10.65 1.18 0.15
CA LEU A 83 -10.13 0.03 0.90
C LEU A 83 -10.91 -1.26 0.58
N LEU A 84 -12.25 -1.20 0.50
CA LEU A 84 -13.08 -2.34 0.11
C LEU A 84 -12.78 -2.80 -1.33
N LEU A 85 -12.61 -1.87 -2.26
CA LEU A 85 -12.23 -2.17 -3.64
C LEU A 85 -10.83 -2.78 -3.73
N PHE A 86 -9.88 -2.30 -2.92
CA PHE A 86 -8.55 -2.89 -2.80
C PHE A 86 -8.65 -4.34 -2.32
N TYR A 87 -9.41 -4.60 -1.26
CA TYR A 87 -9.63 -5.95 -0.77
C TYR A 87 -10.26 -6.88 -1.82
N LEU A 88 -11.23 -6.40 -2.59
CA LEU A 88 -11.89 -7.18 -3.65
C LEU A 88 -10.98 -7.52 -4.83
N LYS A 89 -10.08 -6.61 -5.22
CA LYS A 89 -9.33 -6.71 -6.48
C LYS A 89 -7.86 -7.09 -6.31
N ASN A 90 -7.31 -6.86 -5.12
CA ASN A 90 -5.92 -7.10 -4.75
C ASN A 90 -5.84 -7.91 -3.45
N SER A 91 -6.70 -8.92 -3.30
CA SER A 91 -6.80 -9.73 -2.08
C SER A 91 -5.47 -10.43 -1.71
N ASP A 92 -4.63 -10.70 -2.71
CA ASP A 92 -3.27 -11.25 -2.55
C ASP A 92 -2.27 -10.23 -1.98
N GLU A 93 -2.56 -8.94 -2.10
CA GLU A 93 -1.75 -7.85 -1.53
C GLU A 93 -2.21 -7.46 -0.12
N VAL A 94 -3.34 -7.98 0.37
CA VAL A 94 -3.85 -7.76 1.73
C VAL A 94 -3.16 -8.70 2.72
N ILE A 95 -2.66 -8.14 3.81
CA ILE A 95 -1.94 -8.90 4.85
C ILE A 95 -2.95 -9.63 5.74
N ASP A 96 -2.93 -10.96 5.74
CA ASP A 96 -3.69 -11.78 6.69
C ASP A 96 -2.96 -11.85 8.03
N ILE A 97 -3.47 -11.14 9.05
CA ILE A 97 -2.86 -11.02 10.38
C ILE A 97 -2.81 -12.36 11.13
N PRO A 98 -3.88 -13.18 11.18
CA PRO A 98 -3.80 -14.54 11.72
C PRO A 98 -2.67 -15.36 11.09
N LYS A 99 -2.59 -15.40 9.76
CA LYS A 99 -1.55 -16.13 9.04
C LYS A 99 -0.15 -15.57 9.32
N LEU A 100 -0.02 -14.25 9.40
CA LEU A 100 1.23 -13.58 9.75
C LEU A 100 1.69 -13.96 11.16
N LYS A 101 0.75 -13.98 12.11
CA LYS A 101 1.01 -14.33 13.51
C LYS A 101 1.50 -15.77 13.65
N ASP A 102 0.94 -16.70 12.90
CA ASP A 102 1.38 -18.09 12.92
C ASP A 102 2.81 -18.22 12.37
N LYS A 103 3.13 -17.56 11.25
CA LYS A 103 4.51 -17.51 10.72
C LYS A 103 5.51 -16.90 11.70
N LEU A 104 5.12 -15.85 12.42
CA LEU A 104 5.98 -15.22 13.43
C LEU A 104 6.21 -16.14 14.64
N ARG A 105 5.26 -17.01 14.98
CA ARG A 105 5.40 -17.98 16.07
C ARG A 105 6.35 -19.13 15.75
N GLU A 106 6.52 -19.44 14.47
CA GLU A 106 7.45 -20.47 14.00
C GLU A 106 8.92 -20.03 14.05
N LYS A 107 9.18 -18.72 14.22
CA LYS A 107 10.53 -18.15 14.23
C LYS A 107 11.18 -18.21 15.59
N SER A 108 12.49 -18.38 15.61
CA SER A 108 13.29 -18.26 16.82
C SER A 108 13.31 -16.81 17.34
N LYS A 109 13.72 -16.64 18.59
CA LYS A 109 13.89 -15.31 19.19
C LYS A 109 14.91 -14.47 18.40
N GLU A 110 15.99 -15.09 17.95
CA GLU A 110 17.06 -14.47 17.18
C GLU A 110 16.56 -13.98 15.82
N GLU A 111 15.77 -14.79 15.12
CA GLU A 111 15.14 -14.40 13.86
C GLU A 111 14.15 -13.25 14.04
N LEU A 112 13.38 -13.24 15.13
CA LEU A 112 12.45 -12.14 15.44
C LEU A 112 13.20 -10.84 15.75
N ILE A 113 14.31 -10.90 16.47
CA ILE A 113 15.16 -9.73 16.74
C ILE A 113 15.69 -9.16 15.42
N ASP A 114 16.22 -10.01 14.52
CA ASP A 114 16.71 -9.58 13.21
C ASP A 114 15.62 -8.90 12.37
N ILE A 115 14.41 -9.49 12.32
CA ILE A 115 13.26 -8.90 11.62
C ILE A 115 12.92 -7.52 12.20
N ILE A 116 12.91 -7.35 13.52
CA ILE A 116 12.60 -6.07 14.17
C ILE A 116 13.68 -5.03 13.85
N ILE A 117 14.95 -5.40 13.89
CA ILE A 117 16.06 -4.50 13.56
C ILE A 117 15.95 -4.01 12.12
N LYS A 118 15.69 -4.93 11.17
CA LYS A 118 15.49 -4.60 9.76
C LYS A 118 14.27 -3.72 9.53
N ALA A 119 13.16 -4.00 10.21
CA ALA A 119 11.95 -3.20 10.18
C ALA A 119 12.19 -1.75 10.63
N LEU A 120 12.95 -1.56 11.72
CA LEU A 120 13.34 -0.24 12.22
C LEU A 120 14.28 0.49 11.24
N GLY A 121 15.06 -0.26 10.46
CA GLY A 121 15.85 0.24 9.33
C GLY A 121 15.02 0.65 8.10
N GLY A 122 13.69 0.43 8.13
CA GLY A 122 12.78 0.78 7.04
C GLY A 122 12.59 -0.32 6.00
N GLU A 123 13.08 -1.54 6.25
CA GLU A 123 12.84 -2.68 5.37
C GLU A 123 11.39 -3.19 5.49
N GLU A 124 10.84 -3.68 4.38
CA GLU A 124 9.54 -4.32 4.39
C GLU A 124 9.56 -5.62 5.18
N ILE A 125 8.67 -5.75 6.15
CA ILE A 125 8.64 -6.87 7.08
C ILE A 125 8.12 -8.16 6.41
N LEU A 126 7.19 -8.04 5.45
CA LEU A 126 6.55 -9.21 4.84
C LEU A 126 7.54 -10.08 4.04
N PRO A 127 8.38 -9.53 3.14
CA PRO A 127 9.45 -10.32 2.50
C PRO A 127 10.36 -11.01 3.51
N LEU A 128 10.69 -10.36 4.63
CA LEU A 128 11.55 -10.91 5.68
C LEU A 128 10.89 -12.10 6.42
N ILE A 129 9.57 -12.06 6.59
CA ILE A 129 8.81 -13.14 7.23
C ILE A 129 8.58 -14.30 6.25
N GLU A 130 8.22 -13.98 5.00
CA GLU A 130 7.86 -14.99 4.01
C GLU A 130 9.05 -15.56 3.24
N GLN A 131 10.25 -14.99 3.38
CA GLN A 131 11.43 -15.30 2.55
C GLN A 131 11.10 -15.27 1.04
N LYS A 132 10.25 -14.34 0.63
CA LYS A 132 9.87 -14.14 -0.77
C LYS A 132 10.31 -12.76 -1.20
N GLU A 133 11.09 -12.69 -2.27
CA GLU A 133 11.33 -11.45 -2.99
C GLU A 133 9.98 -10.94 -3.52
N LYS A 134 9.45 -9.87 -2.91
CA LYS A 134 8.28 -9.18 -3.44
C LYS A 134 8.79 -8.04 -4.31
N ASN A 135 8.60 -8.17 -5.63
CA ASN A 135 8.92 -7.09 -6.55
C ASN A 135 8.06 -5.88 -6.23
N ILE A 136 8.72 -4.77 -5.90
CA ILE A 136 8.04 -3.49 -5.71
C ILE A 136 7.54 -3.05 -7.09
N LYS A 137 6.22 -2.97 -7.25
CA LYS A 137 5.62 -2.44 -8.48
C LYS A 137 5.82 -0.92 -8.50
N ILE A 138 7.02 -0.48 -8.91
CA ILE A 138 7.44 0.93 -9.07
C ILE A 138 6.45 1.74 -9.89
N ARG A 139 5.66 1.09 -10.75
CA ARG A 139 4.53 1.69 -11.49
C ARG A 139 3.58 2.49 -10.61
N SER A 140 3.36 2.11 -9.35
CA SER A 140 2.51 2.84 -8.41
C SER A 140 3.13 4.18 -7.99
N ILE A 141 4.45 4.23 -7.84
CA ILE A 141 5.23 5.43 -7.51
C ILE A 141 5.35 6.33 -8.75
N LEU A 142 5.55 5.75 -9.95
CA LEU A 142 5.68 6.48 -11.21
C LEU A 142 4.44 7.31 -11.58
N ARG A 143 3.23 6.83 -11.25
CA ARG A 143 1.98 7.57 -11.52
C ARG A 143 1.85 8.87 -10.71
N ILE A 144 2.56 9.00 -9.59
CA ILE A 144 2.62 10.25 -8.82
C ILE A 144 3.35 11.33 -9.63
N PHE A 145 4.42 10.94 -10.35
CA PHE A 145 5.18 11.84 -11.22
C PHE A 145 4.45 12.24 -12.49
N GLU A 146 3.58 11.37 -13.03
CA GLU A 146 2.82 11.62 -14.25
C GLU A 146 1.72 12.69 -14.09
N ARG A 147 1.39 13.07 -12.85
CA ARG A 147 0.27 14.00 -12.55
C ARG A 147 0.67 15.47 -12.43
N GLY A 148 1.94 15.80 -12.64
CA GLY A 148 2.38 17.19 -12.85
C GLY A 148 2.49 18.07 -11.60
N GLU A 149 1.98 17.65 -10.43
CA GLU A 149 2.18 18.36 -9.17
C GLU A 149 2.91 17.45 -8.17
N VAL A 150 4.25 17.50 -8.22
CA VAL A 150 5.11 16.83 -7.23
C VAL A 150 5.86 17.91 -6.47
N ASP A 151 5.43 18.17 -5.24
CA ASP A 151 6.12 19.09 -4.34
C ASP A 151 7.41 18.44 -3.77
N GLU A 152 8.29 19.28 -3.21
CA GLU A 152 9.58 18.85 -2.67
C GLU A 152 9.45 17.80 -1.56
N ARG A 153 8.37 17.85 -0.77
CA ARG A 153 8.10 16.87 0.28
C ARG A 153 7.74 15.51 -0.30
N THR A 154 6.98 15.48 -1.38
CA THR A 154 6.63 14.27 -2.12
C THR A 154 7.87 13.66 -2.75
N VAL A 155 8.74 14.49 -3.32
CA VAL A 155 10.06 14.06 -3.82
C VAL A 155 10.90 13.43 -2.71
N GLU A 156 10.97 14.04 -1.53
CA GLU A 156 11.76 13.51 -0.42
C GLU A 156 11.21 12.18 0.08
N ASN A 157 9.89 12.07 0.22
CA ASN A 157 9.22 10.84 0.63
C ASN A 157 9.49 9.71 -0.37
N ILE A 158 9.38 9.98 -1.66
CA ILE A 158 9.66 8.99 -2.72
C ILE A 158 11.14 8.62 -2.74
N SER A 159 12.04 9.59 -2.57
CA SER A 159 13.48 9.35 -2.51
C SER A 159 13.85 8.45 -1.33
N ASN A 160 13.22 8.66 -0.17
CA ASN A 160 13.41 7.82 1.01
C ASN A 160 12.90 6.40 0.76
N ILE A 161 11.73 6.26 0.14
CA ILE A 161 11.18 4.97 -0.27
C ILE A 161 12.18 4.27 -1.21
N ILE A 162 12.58 4.89 -2.32
CA ILE A 162 13.51 4.28 -3.29
C ILE A 162 14.84 3.90 -2.63
N ARG A 163 15.41 4.75 -1.76
CA ARG A 163 16.64 4.42 -1.01
C ARG A 163 16.48 3.19 -0.13
N ASN A 164 15.39 3.11 0.62
CA ASN A 164 15.11 1.98 1.52
C ASN A 164 14.84 0.68 0.75
N PHE A 165 14.44 0.81 -0.51
CA PHE A 165 14.06 -0.32 -1.36
C PHE A 165 15.02 -0.61 -2.51
N LYS A 166 16.18 0.05 -2.56
CA LYS A 166 17.12 -0.01 -3.68
C LYS A 166 17.52 -1.43 -4.11
N ASN A 167 17.60 -2.36 -3.16
CA ASN A 167 18.00 -3.75 -3.41
C ASN A 167 16.84 -4.65 -3.90
N ASN A 168 15.61 -4.17 -3.84
CA ASN A 168 14.37 -4.89 -4.18
C ASN A 168 13.69 -4.30 -5.42
N ILE A 169 14.40 -3.45 -6.15
CA ILE A 169 13.96 -2.80 -7.39
C ILE A 169 14.60 -3.54 -8.56
N SER A 170 13.77 -4.04 -9.49
CA SER A 170 14.26 -4.71 -10.70
C SER A 170 15.08 -3.74 -11.56
N LYS A 171 16.02 -4.26 -12.35
CA LYS A 171 16.80 -3.44 -13.29
C LYS A 171 15.88 -2.73 -14.27
N GLU A 172 14.83 -3.40 -14.72
CA GLU A 172 13.82 -2.87 -15.64
C GLU A 172 13.02 -1.71 -15.02
N ASP A 173 12.62 -1.84 -13.75
CA ASP A 173 11.91 -0.77 -13.04
C ASP A 173 12.83 0.42 -12.74
N LEU A 174 14.12 0.16 -12.51
CA LEU A 174 15.13 1.19 -12.33
C LEU A 174 15.43 1.94 -13.63
N LEU A 175 15.54 1.21 -14.75
CA LEU A 175 15.61 1.77 -16.10
C LEU A 175 14.37 2.63 -16.40
N MET A 176 13.16 2.18 -16.04
CA MET A 176 11.94 2.99 -16.18
C MET A 176 11.99 4.29 -15.36
N LEU A 177 12.56 4.27 -14.15
CA LEU A 177 12.76 5.48 -13.33
C LEU A 177 13.74 6.46 -13.98
N LEU A 178 14.77 5.95 -14.65
CA LEU A 178 15.79 6.76 -15.33
C LEU A 178 15.33 7.29 -16.70
N GLU A 179 14.50 6.54 -17.43
CA GLU A 179 14.04 6.87 -18.78
C GLU A 179 12.91 7.91 -18.81
N LYS A 180 12.14 8.05 -17.72
CA LYS A 180 11.11 9.09 -17.61
C LYS A 180 11.78 10.47 -17.60
N ARG A 181 11.70 11.23 -18.70
CA ARG A 181 12.12 12.64 -18.76
C ARG A 181 11.01 13.55 -18.21
N VAL A 182 11.16 14.06 -16.99
CA VAL A 182 10.33 15.12 -16.39
C VAL A 182 11.27 16.22 -15.93
N TRP A 183 11.37 17.27 -16.75
CA TRP A 183 12.53 18.17 -16.83
C TRP A 183 12.85 19.06 -15.61
N THR A 184 12.08 19.01 -14.53
CA THR A 184 12.32 19.85 -13.34
C THR A 184 12.39 19.05 -12.04
N THR A 185 11.51 18.07 -11.84
CA THR A 185 11.49 17.22 -10.63
C THR A 185 12.59 16.15 -10.63
N ILE A 186 13.03 15.73 -11.82
CA ILE A 186 13.95 14.60 -11.96
C ILE A 186 15.41 15.01 -11.75
N LEU A 187 15.82 16.27 -11.82
CA LEU A 187 17.20 16.65 -11.51
C LEU A 187 17.56 16.45 -10.03
N LEU A 188 16.61 16.66 -9.12
CA LEU A 188 16.78 16.40 -7.68
C LEU A 188 16.80 14.90 -7.39
N ILE A 189 15.93 14.14 -8.07
CA ILE A 189 15.86 12.68 -7.93
C ILE A 189 17.06 12.01 -8.62
N GLN A 190 17.48 12.47 -9.80
CA GLN A 190 18.64 11.97 -10.53
C GLN A 190 19.92 12.17 -9.74
N ASN A 191 20.12 13.33 -9.09
CA ASN A 191 21.29 13.50 -8.23
C ASN A 191 21.29 12.50 -7.06
N LYS A 192 20.14 12.29 -6.40
CA LYS A 192 20.00 11.31 -5.31
C LYS A 192 20.04 9.84 -5.78
N LEU A 193 19.61 9.55 -7.01
CA LEU A 193 19.67 8.23 -7.65
C LEU A 193 21.06 7.91 -8.21
N TYR A 194 21.79 8.91 -8.70
CA TYR A 194 23.19 8.77 -9.11
C TYR A 194 24.06 8.38 -7.92
N GLU A 195 23.86 9.00 -6.75
CA GLU A 195 24.53 8.60 -5.50
C GLU A 195 24.24 7.15 -5.12
N LEU A 196 23.05 6.61 -5.43
CA LEU A 196 22.70 5.21 -5.20
C LEU A 196 23.40 4.24 -6.16
N PHE A 197 23.75 4.69 -7.37
CA PHE A 197 24.38 3.88 -8.42
C PHE A 197 25.91 3.81 -8.29
N VAL A 198 26.55 4.79 -7.64
CA VAL A 198 28.01 4.76 -7.38
C VAL A 198 28.42 3.61 -6.45
N PHE A 199 27.46 2.96 -5.79
CA PHE A 199 27.67 1.82 -4.89
C PHE A 199 27.06 0.49 -5.40
N TYR A 200 26.73 0.41 -6.69
CA TYR A 200 26.26 -0.82 -7.37
C TYR A 200 27.28 -1.33 -8.39
#